data_AF-R5YCR5-F1
#
_entry.id   AF-R5YCR5-F1
#
_cell.length_a   1.000
_cell.length_b   1.000
_cell.length_c   1.000
_cell.angle_alpha   90.00
_cell.angle_beta   90.00
_cell.angle_gamma   90.00
#
_symmetry.space_group_name_H-M   'P 1'
#
loop_
_entity.id
_entity.type
_entity.pdbx_description
1 polymer ?
#
loop_
_entity_poly.entity_id
_entity_poly.type
_entity_poly.pdbx_seq_one_letter_code
_entity_poly.pdbx_strand_id
1 'polypeptide(L)'
;MICSRCGKEFNGKFCEHCGAPAPSTAAPNVAAPTPGTYPTEPMPAKKKKKPIYKRWWFYVIVVIAAIAVISSISGNKSEKIKWDDIILSEQLPEPPKKNGKINDNTAEALSVEIYKISDKQFNNYVEACKAKGFTVDSESDYSSSYDAYNAAGYKLSLGYYGSRDQMEIELEKPIEMSAITWPTSKAGKQLPAPKSTTGKFSYENDDGFSVYIGNTSKDDYNSYVKACSDKGFTVNYNKDDNFYDADNNAGWHVSIKYEGNNIMSIDIDAPSESSTAPSASEDTTKPAESKPAQSKPAKTANNDSDMVDGMHRDFKEAMDSYEEFFDEYVAFMKKYENSDNPMSMFSDYTKFMSQYSETMQKLDEWKSKDLNTKEAAYLLDVTNRINKKLLEVAE
;
A
#
# COMPACT_ATOMS: atom_id res chain seq x y z
N MET A 1 18.37 47.30 -27.66
CA MET A 1 18.85 46.07 -28.35
C MET A 1 17.66 45.22 -28.75
N ILE A 2 17.72 44.49 -29.87
CA ILE A 2 16.58 43.69 -30.36
C ILE A 2 16.67 42.26 -29.81
N CYS A 3 15.59 41.77 -29.19
CA CYS A 3 15.53 40.40 -28.69
C CYS A 3 15.53 39.41 -29.87
N SER A 4 16.51 38.51 -29.92
CA SER A 4 16.61 37.48 -30.96
C SER A 4 15.47 36.45 -30.92
N ARG A 5 14.74 36.36 -29.81
CA ARG A 5 13.64 35.41 -29.63
C ARG A 5 12.28 35.98 -30.03
N CYS A 6 12.03 37.27 -29.83
CA CYS A 6 10.70 37.88 -30.07
C CYS A 6 10.73 39.14 -30.94
N GLY A 7 11.91 39.60 -31.36
CA GLY A 7 12.07 40.72 -32.30
C GLY A 7 11.77 42.10 -31.72
N LYS A 8 11.42 42.22 -30.43
CA LYS A 8 11.11 43.50 -29.79
C LYS A 8 12.37 44.16 -29.22
N GLU A 9 12.39 45.49 -29.28
CA GLU A 9 13.43 46.29 -28.62
C GLU A 9 13.26 46.24 -27.11
N PHE A 10 14.39 46.09 -26.41
CA PHE A 10 14.42 46.19 -24.95
C PHE A 10 15.78 46.72 -24.48
N ASN A 11 15.83 47.08 -23.20
CA ASN A 11 17.01 47.60 -22.54
C ASN A 11 17.15 46.98 -21.15
N GLY A 12 18.23 46.23 -20.90
CA GLY A 12 18.42 45.48 -19.66
C GLY A 12 19.02 44.09 -19.90
N LYS A 13 19.26 43.33 -18.82
CA LYS A 13 19.89 42.00 -18.91
C LYS A 13 18.96 40.91 -19.45
N PHE A 14 17.64 41.12 -19.39
CA PHE A 14 16.62 40.20 -19.88
C PHE A 14 15.51 40.97 -20.61
N CYS A 15 14.92 40.37 -21.64
CA CYS A 15 13.81 40.92 -22.38
C CYS A 15 12.54 40.87 -21.51
N GLU A 16 11.97 42.03 -21.20
CA GLU A 16 10.80 42.17 -20.33
C GLU A 16 9.53 41.51 -20.91
N HIS A 17 9.50 41.26 -22.23
CA HIS A 17 8.34 40.65 -22.89
C HIS A 17 8.35 39.12 -22.90
N CYS A 18 9.52 38.47 -22.86
CA CYS A 18 9.61 37.01 -22.99
C CYS A 18 10.68 36.36 -22.10
N GLY A 19 11.36 37.13 -21.25
CA GLY A 19 12.36 36.65 -20.30
C GLY A 19 13.71 36.20 -20.89
N ALA A 20 13.95 36.41 -22.19
CA ALA A 20 15.19 35.96 -22.84
C ALA A 20 16.39 36.85 -22.46
N PRO A 21 17.56 36.29 -22.10
CA PRO A 21 18.74 37.08 -21.76
C PRO A 21 19.34 37.82 -22.96
N ALA A 22 19.96 38.96 -22.68
CA ALA A 22 20.70 39.76 -23.65
C ALA A 22 21.89 38.99 -24.26
N PRO A 23 22.11 38.98 -25.60
CA PRO A 23 23.29 38.37 -26.20
C PRO A 23 24.58 39.07 -25.73
N SER A 24 25.50 38.29 -25.16
CA SER A 24 26.80 38.75 -24.64
C SER A 24 27.82 38.91 -25.76
N THR A 25 28.37 40.10 -25.95
CA THR A 25 29.51 40.36 -26.84
C THR A 25 30.81 40.38 -26.05
N ALA A 26 31.57 39.30 -26.06
CA ALA A 26 33.04 39.29 -26.04
C ALA A 26 33.59 37.85 -25.93
N ALA A 27 34.37 37.44 -26.93
CA ALA A 27 35.42 36.43 -26.81
C ALA A 27 36.77 37.14 -27.09
N PRO A 28 37.92 36.63 -26.61
CA PRO A 28 38.61 35.60 -27.40
C PRO A 28 39.33 34.48 -26.60
N ASN A 29 39.36 33.29 -27.23
CA ASN A 29 40.31 32.16 -27.20
C ASN A 29 41.29 31.98 -26.02
N VAL A 30 41.34 30.78 -25.41
CA VAL A 30 42.36 29.71 -25.63
C VAL A 30 42.03 28.46 -24.77
N ALA A 31 42.15 27.28 -25.41
CA ALA A 31 42.37 25.91 -24.92
C ALA A 31 41.40 25.25 -23.90
N ALA A 32 40.88 24.08 -24.30
CA ALA A 32 40.32 23.06 -23.41
C ALA A 32 41.42 22.38 -22.58
N PRO A 33 41.15 21.99 -21.32
CA PRO A 33 40.81 20.58 -21.09
C PRO A 33 39.84 20.26 -19.93
N THR A 34 39.23 19.07 -20.05
CA THR A 34 38.73 18.13 -19.01
C THR A 34 37.64 18.55 -18.00
N PRO A 35 36.55 17.75 -17.89
CA PRO A 35 35.47 17.99 -16.94
C PRO A 35 35.83 17.44 -15.55
N GLY A 36 35.96 18.35 -14.58
CA GLY A 36 36.14 18.01 -13.17
C GLY A 36 35.95 19.23 -12.29
N THR A 37 34.99 19.10 -11.36
CA THR A 37 34.79 19.90 -10.13
C THR A 37 34.56 21.41 -10.26
N TYR A 38 33.29 21.82 -10.15
CA TYR A 38 32.91 23.09 -9.53
C TYR A 38 32.22 22.82 -8.18
N PRO A 39 32.55 23.57 -7.12
CA PRO A 39 31.85 23.48 -5.84
C PRO A 39 30.47 24.13 -5.94
N THR A 40 29.42 23.32 -5.80
CA THR A 40 28.04 23.80 -5.58
C THR A 40 27.84 24.10 -4.09
N GLU A 41 27.65 25.38 -3.76
CA GLU A 41 26.96 25.74 -2.51
C GLU A 41 25.54 25.16 -2.52
N PRO A 42 25.05 24.60 -1.40
CA PRO A 42 23.78 23.89 -1.37
C PRO A 42 22.61 24.87 -1.41
N MET A 43 21.84 24.84 -2.51
CA MET A 43 20.45 25.29 -2.48
C MET A 43 19.65 24.36 -1.56
N PRO A 44 18.69 24.86 -0.75
CA PRO A 44 17.87 24.00 0.09
C PRO A 44 17.15 22.96 -0.78
N ALA A 45 17.46 21.69 -0.55
CA ALA A 45 16.88 20.57 -1.27
C ALA A 45 15.36 20.60 -1.10
N LYS A 46 14.63 20.82 -2.19
CA LYS A 46 13.19 20.55 -2.24
C LYS A 46 13.01 19.06 -1.91
N LYS A 47 12.40 18.78 -0.75
CA LYS A 47 12.09 17.43 -0.26
C LYS A 47 11.47 16.62 -1.40
N LYS A 48 12.12 15.51 -1.80
CA LYS A 48 11.52 14.55 -2.72
C LYS A 48 10.31 13.92 -2.03
N LYS A 49 9.11 14.21 -2.53
CA LYS A 49 7.88 13.60 -2.03
C LYS A 49 7.95 12.08 -2.28
N LYS A 50 7.79 11.28 -1.21
CA LYS A 50 7.71 9.81 -1.28
C LYS A 50 6.66 9.37 -2.31
N PRO A 51 6.88 8.31 -3.08
CA PRO A 51 5.86 7.78 -3.99
C PRO A 51 4.63 7.35 -3.18
N ILE A 52 3.45 7.68 -3.72
CA ILE A 52 2.17 7.74 -2.98
C ILE A 52 1.80 6.38 -2.35
N TYR A 53 2.16 5.27 -2.99
CA TYR A 53 1.85 3.90 -2.57
C TYR A 53 2.59 3.41 -1.30
N LYS A 54 3.63 4.12 -0.84
CA LYS A 54 4.37 3.78 0.40
C LYS A 54 3.88 4.53 1.64
N ARG A 55 2.77 5.27 1.57
CA ARG A 55 2.19 5.96 2.72
C ARG A 55 1.01 5.13 3.23
N TRP A 56 0.91 4.88 4.54
CA TRP A 56 -0.15 4.05 5.13
C TRP A 56 -1.58 4.47 4.74
N TRP A 57 -1.80 5.75 4.41
CA TRP A 57 -3.09 6.23 3.90
C TRP A 57 -3.40 5.81 2.45
N PHE A 58 -2.44 5.36 1.65
CA PHE A 58 -2.71 4.70 0.36
C PHE A 58 -3.46 3.39 0.59
N TYR A 59 -3.12 2.62 1.63
CA TYR A 59 -3.89 1.44 2.02
C TYR A 59 -5.24 1.81 2.63
N VAL A 60 -5.36 2.94 3.33
CA VAL A 60 -6.67 3.45 3.79
C VAL A 60 -7.53 3.95 2.62
N ILE A 61 -6.95 4.53 1.56
CA ILE A 61 -7.67 4.88 0.32
C ILE A 61 -7.93 3.64 -0.54
N VAL A 62 -7.07 2.64 -0.57
CA VAL A 62 -7.38 1.34 -1.20
C VAL A 62 -8.48 0.63 -0.43
N VAL A 63 -8.53 0.76 0.90
CA VAL A 63 -9.60 0.22 1.75
C VAL A 63 -10.88 1.05 1.64
N ILE A 64 -10.83 2.37 1.48
CA ILE A 64 -12.02 3.22 1.26
C ILE A 64 -12.46 3.19 -0.19
N ALA A 65 -11.58 3.04 -1.18
CA ALA A 65 -11.92 2.71 -2.55
C ALA A 65 -12.46 1.27 -2.63
N ALA A 66 -11.94 0.33 -1.83
CA ALA A 66 -12.56 -0.98 -1.66
C ALA A 66 -13.93 -0.84 -0.98
N ILE A 67 -14.12 -0.01 0.05
CA ILE A 67 -15.42 0.19 0.70
C ILE A 67 -16.42 0.99 -0.17
N ALA A 68 -15.93 1.92 -0.99
CA ALA A 68 -16.71 2.70 -1.95
C ALA A 68 -17.02 1.89 -3.23
N VAL A 69 -16.19 0.92 -3.58
CA VAL A 69 -16.49 -0.14 -4.57
C VAL A 69 -17.30 -1.30 -3.94
N ILE A 70 -17.34 -1.43 -2.61
CA ILE A 70 -18.18 -2.41 -1.90
C ILE A 70 -19.59 -1.86 -1.59
N SER A 71 -19.83 -0.56 -1.76
CA SER A 71 -21.19 0.01 -1.63
C SER A 71 -21.84 0.43 -2.95
N SER A 72 -21.14 0.28 -4.09
CA SER A 72 -21.73 0.52 -5.41
C SER A 72 -21.32 -0.57 -6.40
N ILE A 73 -22.32 -1.17 -7.05
CA ILE A 73 -22.29 -2.29 -8.02
C ILE A 73 -22.40 -3.66 -7.30
N SER A 74 -23.58 -4.29 -7.23
CA SER A 74 -24.35 -4.66 -8.42
C SER A 74 -25.84 -4.84 -8.12
N GLY A 75 -26.67 -4.21 -8.96
CA GLY A 75 -27.78 -4.96 -9.54
C GLY A 75 -27.20 -6.24 -10.14
N ASN A 76 -27.46 -7.37 -9.51
CA ASN A 76 -26.96 -8.69 -9.90
C ASN A 76 -27.49 -9.07 -11.29
N LYS A 77 -26.77 -8.69 -12.35
CA LYS A 77 -26.74 -9.51 -13.54
C LYS A 77 -25.60 -10.50 -13.35
N SER A 78 -25.92 -11.62 -12.71
CA SER A 78 -25.04 -12.79 -12.70
C SER A 78 -24.70 -13.13 -14.15
N GLU A 79 -23.41 -13.16 -14.49
CA GLU A 79 -22.98 -13.58 -15.81
C GLU A 79 -22.80 -15.09 -15.84
N LYS A 80 -23.01 -15.67 -17.02
CA LYS A 80 -22.77 -17.09 -17.25
C LYS A 80 -21.30 -17.25 -17.64
N ILE A 81 -20.48 -17.68 -16.69
CA ILE A 81 -19.06 -17.98 -16.88
C ILE A 81 -18.92 -19.13 -17.87
N LYS A 82 -18.13 -18.89 -18.91
CA LYS A 82 -17.65 -19.92 -19.83
C LYS A 82 -16.28 -20.36 -19.34
N TRP A 83 -16.23 -21.50 -18.67
CA TRP A 83 -14.99 -21.95 -18.03
C TRP A 83 -13.84 -22.17 -19.01
N ASP A 84 -14.15 -22.61 -20.23
CA ASP A 84 -13.18 -22.80 -21.31
C ASP A 84 -12.49 -21.49 -21.76
N ASP A 85 -13.08 -20.33 -21.46
CA ASP A 85 -12.51 -19.01 -21.77
C ASP A 85 -11.58 -18.49 -20.64
N ILE A 86 -11.47 -19.21 -19.51
CA ILE A 86 -10.61 -18.84 -18.39
C ILE A 86 -9.18 -19.31 -18.68
N ILE A 87 -8.22 -18.37 -18.61
CA ILE A 87 -6.82 -18.57 -19.03
C ILE A 87 -6.13 -19.64 -18.17
N LEU A 88 -6.40 -19.66 -16.87
CA LEU A 88 -5.81 -20.62 -15.93
C LEU A 88 -6.73 -21.83 -15.61
N SER A 89 -7.80 -22.04 -16.38
CA SER A 89 -8.80 -23.09 -16.13
C SER A 89 -8.22 -24.49 -16.03
N GLU A 90 -7.18 -24.81 -16.80
CA GLU A 90 -6.54 -26.13 -16.82
C GLU A 90 -5.97 -26.55 -15.45
N GLN A 91 -5.54 -25.57 -14.65
CA GLN A 91 -4.97 -25.79 -13.32
C GLN A 91 -6.05 -26.21 -12.31
N LEU A 92 -7.30 -25.87 -12.53
CA LEU A 92 -8.40 -26.07 -11.58
C LEU A 92 -9.44 -27.07 -12.11
N PRO A 93 -10.24 -27.67 -11.22
CA PRO A 93 -11.48 -28.32 -11.65
C PRO A 93 -12.50 -27.27 -12.09
N GLU A 94 -13.45 -27.63 -12.97
CA GLU A 94 -14.55 -26.72 -13.31
C GLU A 94 -15.48 -26.53 -12.09
N PRO A 95 -15.86 -25.28 -11.73
CA PRO A 95 -16.77 -25.03 -10.62
C PRO A 95 -18.15 -25.67 -10.83
N PRO A 96 -18.85 -26.05 -9.75
CA PRO A 96 -20.13 -26.76 -9.85
C PRO A 96 -21.29 -25.89 -10.38
N LYS A 97 -21.09 -24.57 -10.45
CA LYS A 97 -22.03 -23.59 -11.00
C LYS A 97 -21.28 -22.65 -11.95
N LYS A 98 -22.01 -22.13 -12.93
CA LYS A 98 -21.49 -21.20 -13.94
C LYS A 98 -21.98 -19.77 -13.76
N ASN A 99 -22.77 -19.50 -12.72
CA ASN A 99 -23.31 -18.17 -12.48
C ASN A 99 -22.35 -17.46 -11.55
N GLY A 100 -21.83 -16.32 -11.95
CA GLY A 100 -20.79 -15.66 -11.19
C GLY A 100 -20.31 -14.37 -11.82
N LYS A 101 -19.13 -13.94 -11.37
CA LYS A 101 -18.44 -12.75 -11.83
C LYS A 101 -16.95 -13.03 -11.92
N ILE A 102 -16.32 -12.61 -13.01
CA ILE A 102 -14.86 -12.67 -13.17
C ILE A 102 -14.31 -11.30 -12.77
N ASN A 103 -13.46 -11.26 -11.77
CA ASN A 103 -12.79 -10.03 -11.31
C ASN A 103 -11.42 -9.88 -11.98
N ASP A 104 -10.70 -10.98 -12.19
CA ASP A 104 -9.44 -11.02 -12.93
C ASP A 104 -9.32 -12.34 -13.73
N ASN A 105 -8.76 -12.27 -14.93
CA ASN A 105 -8.49 -13.41 -15.81
C ASN A 105 -7.30 -13.08 -16.71
N THR A 106 -6.11 -13.23 -16.15
CA THR A 106 -4.83 -13.06 -16.86
C THR A 106 -4.06 -14.38 -16.89
N ALA A 107 -2.91 -14.39 -17.57
CA ALA A 107 -1.98 -15.51 -17.52
C ALA A 107 -1.24 -15.61 -16.17
N GLU A 108 -1.35 -14.60 -15.30
CA GLU A 108 -0.65 -14.52 -14.02
C GLU A 108 -1.59 -14.73 -12.83
N ALA A 109 -2.85 -14.34 -12.95
CA ALA A 109 -3.83 -14.46 -11.89
C ALA A 109 -5.25 -14.69 -12.43
N LEU A 110 -6.04 -15.40 -11.63
CA LEU A 110 -7.47 -15.58 -11.80
C LEU A 110 -8.16 -15.20 -10.48
N SER A 111 -9.18 -14.35 -10.54
CA SER A 111 -10.11 -14.10 -9.43
C SER A 111 -11.54 -14.19 -9.96
N VAL A 112 -12.30 -15.15 -9.43
CA VAL A 112 -13.66 -15.42 -9.87
C VAL A 112 -14.58 -15.74 -8.70
N GLU A 113 -15.75 -15.13 -8.71
CA GLU A 113 -16.83 -15.38 -7.77
C GLU A 113 -17.86 -16.31 -8.41
N ILE A 114 -18.27 -17.35 -7.69
CA ILE A 114 -19.31 -18.30 -8.10
C ILE A 114 -20.47 -18.18 -7.13
N TYR A 115 -21.65 -17.86 -7.66
CA TYR A 115 -22.88 -17.65 -6.89
C TYR A 115 -23.76 -18.90 -6.81
N LYS A 116 -24.62 -18.95 -5.79
CA LYS A 116 -25.56 -20.05 -5.49
C LYS A 116 -24.84 -21.38 -5.26
N ILE A 117 -23.76 -21.31 -4.50
CA ILE A 117 -22.96 -22.44 -4.02
C ILE A 117 -23.42 -22.79 -2.61
N SER A 118 -23.71 -24.06 -2.36
CA SER A 118 -23.96 -24.56 -1.00
C SER A 118 -22.67 -25.02 -0.32
N ASP A 119 -22.70 -25.21 1.00
CA ASP A 119 -21.55 -25.68 1.78
C ASP A 119 -21.02 -27.02 1.24
N LYS A 120 -21.92 -27.92 0.87
CA LYS A 120 -21.58 -29.22 0.27
C LYS A 120 -20.87 -29.04 -1.08
N GLN A 121 -21.28 -28.07 -1.88
CA GLN A 121 -20.65 -27.81 -3.19
C GLN A 121 -19.28 -27.18 -3.02
N PHE A 122 -19.11 -26.25 -2.08
CA PHE A 122 -17.81 -25.71 -1.71
C PHE A 122 -16.85 -26.82 -1.25
N ASN A 123 -17.25 -27.63 -0.27
CA ASN A 123 -16.42 -28.71 0.25
C ASN A 123 -16.04 -29.73 -0.83
N ASN A 124 -16.97 -30.09 -1.73
CA ASN A 124 -16.66 -30.96 -2.86
C ASN A 124 -15.66 -30.32 -3.83
N TYR A 125 -15.73 -29.00 -4.03
CA TYR A 125 -14.81 -28.27 -4.90
C TYR A 125 -13.40 -28.22 -4.28
N VAL A 126 -13.29 -28.00 -2.96
CA VAL A 126 -12.03 -28.12 -2.21
C VAL A 126 -11.38 -29.49 -2.43
N GLU A 127 -12.14 -30.58 -2.28
CA GLU A 127 -11.62 -31.94 -2.52
C GLU A 127 -11.20 -32.15 -3.99
N ALA A 128 -11.91 -31.58 -4.94
CA ALA A 128 -11.52 -31.61 -6.35
C ALA A 128 -10.22 -30.82 -6.62
N CYS A 129 -10.01 -29.70 -5.94
CA CYS A 129 -8.75 -28.94 -6.00
C CYS A 129 -7.58 -29.73 -5.38
N LYS A 130 -7.81 -30.41 -4.25
CA LYS A 130 -6.81 -31.33 -3.68
C LYS A 130 -6.45 -32.45 -4.66
N ALA A 131 -7.42 -33.01 -5.37
CA ALA A 131 -7.18 -34.00 -6.42
C ALA A 131 -6.41 -33.45 -7.63
N LYS A 132 -6.46 -32.14 -7.88
CA LYS A 132 -5.60 -31.41 -8.83
C LYS A 132 -4.20 -31.11 -8.30
N GLY A 133 -3.90 -31.53 -7.07
CA GLY A 133 -2.58 -31.44 -6.46
C GLY A 133 -2.36 -30.21 -5.58
N PHE A 134 -3.40 -29.41 -5.30
CA PHE A 134 -3.32 -28.33 -4.31
C PHE A 134 -3.36 -28.90 -2.90
N THR A 135 -2.20 -29.34 -2.41
CA THR A 135 -2.04 -29.99 -1.10
C THR A 135 -0.77 -29.56 -0.37
N VAL A 136 0.08 -28.76 -1.01
CA VAL A 136 1.35 -28.28 -0.43
C VAL A 136 1.05 -27.09 0.47
N ASP A 137 1.60 -27.12 1.69
CA ASP A 137 1.42 -26.08 2.72
C ASP A 137 -0.04 -25.64 2.89
N SER A 138 -0.96 -26.61 2.91
CA SER A 138 -2.38 -26.31 2.93
C SER A 138 -2.85 -25.80 4.30
N GLU A 139 -3.66 -24.75 4.28
CA GLU A 139 -4.34 -24.17 5.43
C GLU A 139 -5.86 -24.16 5.17
N SER A 140 -6.65 -24.36 6.23
CA SER A 140 -8.11 -24.34 6.14
C SER A 140 -8.72 -23.84 7.43
N ASP A 141 -9.64 -22.89 7.34
CA ASP A 141 -10.58 -22.61 8.40
C ASP A 141 -11.72 -23.64 8.35
N TYR A 142 -12.28 -23.95 9.51
CA TYR A 142 -13.26 -25.01 9.81
C TYR A 142 -14.42 -25.25 8.83
N SER A 143 -14.70 -24.37 7.86
CA SER A 143 -15.56 -24.70 6.69
C SER A 143 -15.59 -23.64 5.58
N SER A 144 -14.90 -22.51 5.72
CA SER A 144 -15.14 -21.32 4.87
C SER A 144 -13.93 -20.88 4.07
N SER A 145 -12.76 -21.47 4.28
CA SER A 145 -11.60 -21.21 3.42
C SER A 145 -10.73 -22.43 3.18
N TYR A 146 -9.99 -22.38 2.07
CA TYR A 146 -8.94 -23.34 1.78
C TYR A 146 -7.83 -22.68 0.97
N ASP A 147 -6.63 -22.68 1.52
CA ASP A 147 -5.44 -22.15 0.90
C ASP A 147 -4.43 -23.28 0.69
N ALA A 148 -3.84 -23.39 -0.49
CA ALA A 148 -2.81 -24.39 -0.75
C ALA A 148 -2.01 -24.07 -2.00
N TYR A 149 -0.82 -24.63 -2.07
CA TYR A 149 -0.02 -24.67 -3.29
C TYR A 149 -0.14 -26.02 -3.99
N ASN A 150 0.06 -26.02 -5.30
CA ASN A 150 0.35 -27.26 -6.02
C ASN A 150 1.87 -27.46 -6.25
N ALA A 151 2.26 -28.64 -6.72
CA ALA A 151 3.68 -28.96 -6.94
C ALA A 151 4.38 -28.08 -8.00
N ALA A 152 3.62 -27.44 -8.90
CA ALA A 152 4.15 -26.48 -9.86
C ALA A 152 4.34 -25.08 -9.24
N GLY A 153 3.83 -24.86 -8.03
CA GLY A 153 3.94 -23.64 -7.25
C GLY A 153 2.80 -22.63 -7.46
N TYR A 154 1.71 -23.02 -8.12
CA TYR A 154 0.52 -22.17 -8.18
C TYR A 154 -0.09 -22.09 -6.79
N LYS A 155 -0.53 -20.90 -6.40
CA LYS A 155 -1.19 -20.65 -5.13
C LYS A 155 -2.69 -20.56 -5.35
N LEU A 156 -3.45 -21.41 -4.68
CA LEU A 156 -4.91 -21.39 -4.67
C LEU A 156 -5.38 -20.84 -3.33
N SER A 157 -6.31 -19.89 -3.38
CA SER A 157 -7.05 -19.39 -2.23
C SER A 157 -8.53 -19.50 -2.53
N LEU A 158 -9.25 -20.23 -1.67
CA LEU A 158 -10.69 -20.42 -1.77
C LEU A 158 -11.36 -19.77 -0.58
N GLY A 159 -12.37 -18.94 -0.83
CA GLY A 159 -13.23 -18.34 0.18
C GLY A 159 -14.67 -18.77 0.00
N TYR A 160 -15.41 -18.92 1.09
CA TYR A 160 -16.82 -19.25 1.03
C TYR A 160 -17.63 -18.42 2.03
N TYR A 161 -18.56 -17.66 1.48
CA TYR A 161 -19.47 -16.79 2.20
C TYR A 161 -20.86 -17.43 2.23
N GLY A 162 -21.08 -18.32 3.20
CA GLY A 162 -22.34 -19.07 3.32
C GLY A 162 -23.58 -18.19 3.47
N SER A 163 -23.47 -16.98 4.04
CA SER A 163 -24.60 -16.03 4.10
C SER A 163 -25.03 -15.47 2.74
N ARG A 164 -24.20 -15.66 1.71
CA ARG A 164 -24.41 -15.19 0.33
C ARG A 164 -24.47 -16.33 -0.69
N ASP A 165 -24.38 -17.58 -0.23
CA ASP A 165 -24.20 -18.76 -1.08
C ASP A 165 -23.12 -18.52 -2.16
N GLN A 166 -21.98 -17.96 -1.77
CA GLN A 166 -20.94 -17.48 -2.68
C GLN A 166 -19.60 -18.12 -2.37
N MET A 167 -18.94 -18.64 -3.40
CA MET A 167 -17.55 -19.12 -3.35
C MET A 167 -16.68 -18.17 -4.16
N GLU A 168 -15.53 -17.80 -3.61
CA GLU A 168 -14.47 -17.07 -4.28
C GLU A 168 -13.32 -18.03 -4.57
N ILE A 169 -12.79 -17.93 -5.80
CA ILE A 169 -11.66 -18.71 -6.26
C ILE A 169 -10.60 -17.74 -6.73
N GLU A 170 -9.46 -17.74 -6.06
CA GLU A 170 -8.26 -17.02 -6.46
C GLU A 170 -7.16 -18.03 -6.81
N LEU A 171 -6.48 -17.80 -7.92
CA LEU A 171 -5.35 -18.60 -8.34
C LEU A 171 -4.25 -17.70 -8.87
N GLU A 172 -3.07 -17.79 -8.26
CA GLU A 172 -1.88 -17.02 -8.66
C GLU A 172 -0.83 -17.95 -9.28
N LYS A 173 -0.24 -17.49 -10.38
CA LYS A 173 0.90 -18.15 -11.04
C LYS A 173 2.13 -18.11 -10.12
N PRO A 174 2.97 -19.17 -10.11
CA PRO A 174 4.20 -19.19 -9.33
C PRO A 174 5.09 -17.98 -9.60
N ILE A 175 5.73 -17.46 -8.55
CA ILE A 175 6.69 -16.35 -8.66
C ILE A 175 7.87 -16.81 -9.52
N GLU A 176 8.08 -16.14 -10.65
CA GLU A 176 9.25 -16.37 -11.50
C GLU A 176 10.52 -15.83 -10.81
N MET A 177 11.34 -16.74 -10.30
CA MET A 177 12.59 -16.41 -9.59
C MET A 177 13.83 -16.69 -10.45
N SER A 178 14.93 -16.04 -10.11
CA SER A 178 16.22 -16.21 -10.77
C SER A 178 17.36 -16.24 -9.75
N ALA A 179 18.59 -16.48 -10.18
CA ALA A 179 19.75 -16.34 -9.31
C ALA A 179 19.95 -14.86 -8.93
N ILE A 180 20.10 -14.58 -7.64
CA ILE A 180 20.33 -13.24 -7.10
C ILE A 180 21.67 -13.16 -6.38
N THR A 181 22.20 -11.94 -6.26
CA THR A 181 23.32 -11.64 -5.38
C THR A 181 22.79 -10.88 -4.18
N TRP A 182 23.23 -11.25 -2.97
CA TRP A 182 22.80 -10.55 -1.76
C TRP A 182 23.34 -9.11 -1.75
N PRO A 183 22.50 -8.10 -1.47
CA PRO A 183 22.88 -6.71 -1.63
C PRO A 183 23.99 -6.29 -0.68
N THR A 184 24.90 -5.44 -1.17
CA THR A 184 25.96 -4.82 -0.37
C THR A 184 25.63 -3.39 0.08
N SER A 185 24.38 -2.98 -0.10
CA SER A 185 23.81 -1.71 0.37
C SER A 185 23.88 -1.56 1.89
N LYS A 186 23.57 -0.37 2.43
CA LYS A 186 23.42 -0.21 3.88
C LYS A 186 22.39 -1.18 4.45
N ALA A 187 21.24 -1.34 3.78
CA ALA A 187 20.20 -2.30 4.15
C ALA A 187 20.71 -3.75 4.09
N GLY A 188 21.34 -4.15 2.97
CA GLY A 188 21.88 -5.50 2.79
C GLY A 188 22.90 -5.92 3.85
N LYS A 189 23.70 -4.98 4.33
CA LYS A 189 24.68 -5.19 5.42
C LYS A 189 24.06 -5.38 6.79
N GLN A 190 22.80 -4.97 7.00
CA GLN A 190 22.13 -5.17 8.28
C GLN A 190 21.83 -6.65 8.51
N LEU A 191 21.41 -7.36 7.47
CA LEU A 191 20.94 -8.75 7.55
C LEU A 191 22.03 -9.75 7.16
N PRO A 192 21.99 -10.99 7.69
CA PRO A 192 22.79 -12.08 7.15
C PRO A 192 22.31 -12.42 5.72
N ALA A 193 23.17 -13.02 4.89
CA ALA A 193 22.72 -13.56 3.61
C ALA A 193 21.91 -14.86 3.85
N PRO A 194 20.78 -15.08 3.17
CA PRO A 194 20.05 -16.33 3.25
C PRO A 194 20.86 -17.47 2.60
N LYS A 195 20.53 -18.71 2.98
CA LYS A 195 21.20 -19.92 2.47
C LYS A 195 20.98 -20.11 0.97
N SER A 196 19.78 -19.78 0.48
CA SER A 196 19.43 -19.85 -0.94
C SER A 196 19.82 -18.56 -1.65
N THR A 197 20.24 -18.70 -2.91
CA THR A 197 20.53 -17.59 -3.84
C THR A 197 19.52 -17.51 -4.97
N THR A 198 18.41 -18.25 -4.87
CA THR A 198 17.29 -18.14 -5.80
C THR A 198 16.28 -17.15 -5.25
N GLY A 199 15.94 -16.10 -5.98
CA GLY A 199 14.97 -15.12 -5.52
C GLY A 199 14.51 -14.13 -6.58
N LYS A 200 13.70 -13.16 -6.13
CA LYS A 200 13.18 -12.05 -6.93
C LYS A 200 13.06 -10.81 -6.04
N PHE A 201 13.79 -9.75 -6.38
CA PHE A 201 13.60 -8.45 -5.75
C PHE A 201 12.35 -7.77 -6.32
N SER A 202 11.46 -7.33 -5.44
CA SER A 202 10.37 -6.41 -5.79
C SER A 202 10.91 -4.97 -5.90
N TYR A 203 11.86 -4.63 -5.03
CA TYR A 203 12.67 -3.42 -5.15
C TYR A 203 13.96 -3.55 -4.32
N GLU A 204 14.98 -2.77 -4.67
CA GLU A 204 16.23 -2.67 -3.93
C GLU A 204 16.78 -1.24 -4.01
N ASN A 205 17.21 -0.69 -2.89
CA ASN A 205 17.97 0.55 -2.83
C ASN A 205 18.88 0.55 -1.58
N ASP A 206 19.56 1.67 -1.33
CA ASP A 206 20.53 1.74 -0.24
C ASP A 206 19.88 1.60 1.15
N ASP A 207 18.66 2.12 1.28
CA ASP A 207 17.94 2.29 2.55
C ASP A 207 16.84 1.24 2.74
N GLY A 208 16.68 0.29 1.82
CA GLY A 208 15.75 -0.82 1.98
C GLY A 208 15.57 -1.69 0.75
N PHE A 209 15.01 -2.87 0.94
CA PHE A 209 14.65 -3.79 -0.14
C PHE A 209 13.48 -4.69 0.27
N SER A 210 12.85 -5.29 -0.73
CA SER A 210 11.86 -6.35 -0.59
C SER A 210 12.22 -7.48 -1.55
N VAL A 211 12.36 -8.69 -1.04
CA VAL A 211 12.83 -9.85 -1.81
C VAL A 211 12.13 -11.13 -1.41
N TYR A 212 11.75 -11.93 -2.40
CA TYR A 212 11.36 -13.32 -2.22
C TYR A 212 12.56 -14.23 -2.42
N ILE A 213 12.77 -15.17 -1.50
CA ILE A 213 13.84 -16.16 -1.51
C ILE A 213 13.22 -17.56 -1.62
N GLY A 214 13.36 -18.17 -2.79
CA GLY A 214 12.90 -19.54 -3.05
C GLY A 214 13.87 -20.58 -2.53
N ASN A 215 13.47 -21.85 -2.56
CA ASN A 215 14.22 -22.97 -1.98
C ASN A 215 14.52 -22.79 -0.49
N THR A 216 13.64 -22.09 0.23
CA THR A 216 13.75 -21.85 1.67
C THR A 216 12.78 -22.78 2.38
N SER A 217 13.26 -23.91 2.90
CA SER A 217 12.43 -24.78 3.73
C SER A 217 11.97 -24.06 5.01
N LYS A 218 10.96 -24.61 5.70
CA LYS A 218 10.52 -24.05 6.99
C LYS A 218 11.65 -23.96 8.02
N ASP A 219 12.55 -24.93 8.04
CA ASP A 219 13.73 -24.93 8.92
C ASP A 219 14.77 -23.88 8.50
N ASP A 220 14.97 -23.69 7.19
CA ASP A 220 15.85 -22.63 6.69
C ASP A 220 15.27 -21.23 7.03
N TYR A 221 13.96 -21.05 6.93
CA TYR A 221 13.26 -19.83 7.39
C TYR A 221 13.48 -19.59 8.89
N ASN A 222 13.22 -20.60 9.74
CA ASN A 222 13.42 -20.49 11.19
C ASN A 222 14.88 -20.18 11.54
N SER A 223 15.82 -20.78 10.81
CA SER A 223 17.26 -20.52 10.96
C SER A 223 17.63 -19.09 10.54
N TYR A 224 17.03 -18.57 9.47
CA TYR A 224 17.26 -17.21 9.00
C TYR A 224 16.69 -16.18 9.99
N VAL A 225 15.47 -16.38 10.49
CA VAL A 225 14.88 -15.57 11.57
C VAL A 225 15.80 -15.52 12.78
N LYS A 226 16.33 -16.68 13.22
CA LYS A 226 17.31 -16.72 14.31
C LYS A 226 18.57 -15.93 13.98
N ALA A 227 19.12 -16.06 12.78
CA ALA A 227 20.32 -15.35 12.38
C ALA A 227 20.11 -13.82 12.35
N CYS A 228 18.93 -13.35 11.93
CA CYS A 228 18.54 -11.94 12.02
C CYS A 228 18.43 -11.45 13.47
N SER A 229 17.83 -12.26 14.34
CA SER A 229 17.75 -11.98 15.77
C SER A 229 19.14 -11.92 16.42
N ASP A 230 20.02 -12.88 16.14
CA ASP A 230 21.42 -12.90 16.59
C ASP A 230 22.21 -11.67 16.06
N LYS A 231 21.77 -11.10 14.93
CA LYS A 231 22.30 -9.86 14.32
C LYS A 231 21.82 -8.58 15.00
N GLY A 232 20.96 -8.68 16.01
CA GLY A 232 20.51 -7.56 16.83
C GLY A 232 19.13 -7.01 16.49
N PHE A 233 18.37 -7.67 15.61
CA PHE A 233 16.95 -7.38 15.41
C PHE A 233 16.16 -8.04 16.54
N THR A 234 16.09 -7.39 17.70
CA THR A 234 15.44 -7.94 18.92
C THR A 234 14.52 -6.95 19.59
N VAL A 235 14.41 -5.73 19.06
CA VAL A 235 13.63 -4.64 19.62
C VAL A 235 12.22 -4.66 19.04
N ASN A 236 11.20 -4.42 19.86
CA ASN A 236 9.78 -4.39 19.46
C ASN A 236 9.34 -5.60 18.61
N TYR A 237 9.91 -6.78 18.86
CA TYR A 237 9.67 -7.91 17.97
C TYR A 237 8.25 -8.44 18.12
N ASN A 238 7.67 -8.84 16.99
CA ASN A 238 6.46 -9.64 16.92
C ASN A 238 6.77 -10.92 16.15
N LYS A 239 6.28 -12.06 16.64
CA LYS A 239 6.59 -13.36 16.04
C LYS A 239 5.38 -14.28 16.13
N ASP A 240 5.15 -14.97 15.03
CA ASP A 240 4.31 -16.16 14.97
C ASP A 240 5.03 -17.27 14.20
N ASP A 241 4.37 -18.39 13.92
CA ASP A 241 4.95 -19.51 13.20
C ASP A 241 5.42 -19.10 11.80
N ASN A 242 4.65 -18.28 11.08
CA ASN A 242 4.93 -17.88 9.70
C ASN A 242 5.50 -16.47 9.56
N PHE A 243 5.76 -15.77 10.66
CA PHE A 243 6.10 -14.35 10.61
C PHE A 243 7.07 -13.89 11.69
N TYR A 244 7.93 -12.93 11.36
CA TYR A 244 8.83 -12.27 12.28
C TYR A 244 9.07 -10.81 11.88
N ASP A 245 8.62 -9.89 12.73
CA ASP A 245 9.00 -8.49 12.68
C ASP A 245 9.94 -8.16 13.83
N ALA A 246 10.93 -7.31 13.58
CA ALA A 246 11.74 -6.73 14.64
C ALA A 246 12.46 -5.47 14.18
N ASP A 247 12.79 -4.62 15.15
CA ASP A 247 13.72 -3.53 14.98
C ASP A 247 15.10 -3.93 15.53
N ASN A 248 16.15 -3.28 15.03
CA ASN A 248 17.44 -3.26 15.70
C ASN A 248 17.66 -1.94 16.47
N ASN A 249 18.70 -1.88 17.30
CA ASN A 249 19.01 -0.68 18.10
C ASN A 249 19.34 0.57 17.27
N ALA A 250 19.67 0.41 15.99
CA ALA A 250 19.88 1.53 15.07
C ALA A 250 18.57 1.99 14.39
N GLY A 251 17.43 1.37 14.73
CA GLY A 251 16.11 1.70 14.22
C GLY A 251 15.80 1.14 12.83
N TRP A 252 16.61 0.22 12.31
CA TRP A 252 16.23 -0.53 11.11
C TRP A 252 15.13 -1.51 11.45
N HIS A 253 14.14 -1.60 10.57
CA HIS A 253 13.02 -2.51 10.71
C HIS A 253 13.17 -3.66 9.72
N VAL A 254 12.99 -4.90 10.18
CA VAL A 254 12.91 -6.09 9.33
C VAL A 254 11.56 -6.78 9.50
N SER A 255 10.98 -7.19 8.39
CA SER A 255 9.82 -8.07 8.32
C SER A 255 10.18 -9.31 7.51
N ILE A 256 9.95 -10.49 8.07
CA ILE A 256 10.29 -11.78 7.46
C ILE A 256 9.06 -12.67 7.54
N LYS A 257 8.62 -13.19 6.39
CA LYS A 257 7.43 -14.06 6.34
C LYS A 257 7.74 -15.34 5.58
N TYR A 258 7.23 -16.45 6.09
CA TYR A 258 7.18 -17.72 5.37
C TYR A 258 5.89 -17.75 4.54
N GLU A 259 6.01 -17.61 3.23
CA GLU A 259 4.85 -17.53 2.32
C GLU A 259 4.25 -18.90 2.01
N GLY A 260 4.97 -19.98 2.32
CA GLY A 260 4.65 -21.34 1.87
C GLY A 260 5.40 -21.72 0.59
N ASN A 261 5.28 -22.97 0.18
CA ASN A 261 5.94 -23.54 -1.00
C ASN A 261 7.47 -23.32 -1.04
N ASN A 262 8.10 -23.40 0.14
CA ASN A 262 9.52 -23.11 0.33
C ASN A 262 9.94 -21.69 -0.10
N ILE A 263 9.07 -20.70 0.12
CA ILE A 263 9.34 -19.28 -0.17
C ILE A 263 9.34 -18.49 1.14
N MET A 264 10.38 -17.69 1.32
CA MET A 264 10.48 -16.68 2.37
C MET A 264 10.51 -15.29 1.74
N SER A 265 9.71 -14.35 2.22
CA SER A 265 9.84 -12.94 1.90
C SER A 265 10.62 -12.21 3.00
N ILE A 266 11.44 -11.24 2.58
CA ILE A 266 12.23 -10.39 3.46
C ILE A 266 12.04 -8.94 3.02
N ASP A 267 11.59 -8.10 3.94
CA ASP A 267 11.52 -6.67 3.82
C ASP A 267 12.41 -6.02 4.88
N ILE A 268 13.18 -5.03 4.47
CA ILE A 268 13.96 -4.21 5.41
C ILE A 268 13.92 -2.76 4.98
N ASP A 269 13.73 -1.88 5.96
CA ASP A 269 13.71 -0.44 5.76
C ASP A 269 14.58 0.27 6.82
N ALA A 270 15.23 1.34 6.39
CA ALA A 270 15.99 2.23 7.25
C ALA A 270 15.08 2.94 8.27
N PRO A 271 15.64 3.34 9.44
CA PRO A 271 14.91 4.14 10.42
C PRO A 271 14.28 5.38 9.80
N SER A 272 13.03 5.66 10.18
CA SER A 272 12.38 6.91 9.82
C SER A 272 12.95 8.07 10.66
N GLU A 273 13.33 9.19 10.04
CA GLU A 273 13.89 10.35 10.76
C GLU A 273 12.92 11.06 11.73
N SER A 274 11.70 10.54 11.95
CA SER A 274 10.73 11.11 12.88
C SER A 274 10.65 10.43 14.24
N SER A 275 11.53 9.49 14.58
CA SER A 275 11.37 8.73 15.84
C SER A 275 12.71 8.32 16.47
N THR A 276 13.35 9.26 17.15
CA THR A 276 14.35 8.96 18.19
C THR A 276 13.96 9.66 19.48
N ALA A 277 13.25 8.94 20.34
CA ALA A 277 13.24 9.19 21.78
C ALA A 277 13.46 7.82 22.47
N PRO A 278 14.63 7.60 23.11
CA PRO A 278 14.89 6.34 23.80
C PRO A 278 14.14 6.32 25.14
N SER A 279 13.22 5.37 25.31
CA SER A 279 12.63 5.06 26.60
C SER A 279 13.60 4.14 27.35
N ALA A 280 14.47 4.75 28.16
CA ALA A 280 15.26 4.03 29.15
C ALA A 280 14.34 3.65 30.33
N SER A 281 14.01 2.37 30.46
CA SER A 281 13.39 1.83 31.67
C SER A 281 14.48 1.11 32.47
N GLU A 282 14.90 1.73 33.57
CA GLU A 282 15.68 1.04 34.61
C GLU A 282 14.77 0.13 35.42
N ASP A 283 15.25 -1.10 35.57
CA ASP A 283 14.81 -2.17 36.43
C ASP A 283 14.90 -1.76 37.92
N THR A 284 13.85 -1.98 38.71
CA THR A 284 13.98 -2.28 40.13
C THR A 284 12.87 -3.19 40.61
N THR A 285 13.27 -4.13 41.46
CA THR A 285 12.61 -5.38 41.77
C THR A 285 11.86 -5.32 43.12
N LYS A 286 10.59 -5.79 43.12
CA LYS A 286 9.86 -6.51 44.21
C LYS A 286 9.45 -5.75 45.51
N PRO A 287 8.50 -6.27 46.36
CA PRO A 287 7.26 -7.04 46.17
C PRO A 287 5.98 -6.34 46.73
N ALA A 288 4.82 -6.91 46.34
CA ALA A 288 3.45 -6.54 46.68
C ALA A 288 3.06 -6.57 48.17
N GLU A 289 2.15 -5.65 48.55
CA GLU A 289 1.16 -5.84 49.61
C GLU A 289 -0.16 -5.13 49.24
N SER A 290 -1.27 -5.69 49.71
CA SER A 290 -2.61 -5.67 49.11
C SER A 290 -3.62 -4.66 49.71
N LYS A 291 -4.67 -4.39 48.90
CA LYS A 291 -6.08 -4.01 49.23
C LYS A 291 -6.47 -2.50 49.16
N PRO A 292 -7.78 -2.16 48.98
CA PRO A 292 -8.25 -1.43 47.78
C PRO A 292 -9.11 -0.18 48.09
N ALA A 293 -9.18 0.80 47.18
CA ALA A 293 -10.41 1.59 46.97
C ALA A 293 -10.26 2.68 45.88
N GLN A 294 -11.34 2.77 45.09
CA GLN A 294 -11.94 3.97 44.50
C GLN A 294 -11.27 4.66 43.30
N SER A 295 -11.83 4.27 42.15
CA SER A 295 -12.11 5.07 40.96
C SER A 295 -12.59 6.51 41.22
N LYS A 296 -11.87 7.48 40.64
CA LYS A 296 -12.43 8.73 40.04
C LYS A 296 -11.43 9.25 38.98
N PRO A 297 -11.88 9.78 37.82
CA PRO A 297 -11.09 9.84 36.60
C PRO A 297 -10.09 11.01 36.59
N ALA A 298 -8.90 10.74 36.04
CA ALA A 298 -7.94 11.78 35.70
C ALA A 298 -8.45 12.57 34.49
N LYS A 299 -8.69 13.87 34.72
CA LYS A 299 -8.91 14.85 33.65
C LYS A 299 -7.61 15.00 32.86
N THR A 300 -7.65 14.65 31.58
CA THR A 300 -6.71 15.17 30.59
C THR A 300 -7.04 16.65 30.39
N ALA A 301 -6.04 17.52 30.56
CA ALA A 301 -6.18 18.95 30.31
C ALA A 301 -6.34 19.17 28.79
N ASN A 302 -7.57 19.40 28.35
CA ASN A 302 -7.86 19.86 27.00
C ASN A 302 -7.63 21.37 26.92
N ASN A 303 -6.80 21.81 25.99
CA ASN A 303 -6.79 23.21 25.55
C ASN A 303 -8.09 23.48 24.79
N ASP A 304 -9.03 24.17 25.45
CA ASP A 304 -10.42 24.40 25.02
C ASP A 304 -10.58 25.47 23.90
N SER A 305 -9.48 25.95 23.32
CA SER A 305 -9.50 27.04 22.33
C SER A 305 -9.59 26.60 20.86
N ASP A 306 -9.54 25.30 20.57
CA ASP A 306 -9.56 24.74 19.20
C ASP A 306 -10.75 23.81 18.92
N MET A 307 -11.80 23.85 19.75
CA MET A 307 -13.01 23.04 19.56
C MET A 307 -14.08 23.82 18.77
N VAL A 308 -14.63 23.21 17.71
CA VAL A 308 -15.80 23.68 16.96
C VAL A 308 -16.89 22.62 17.10
N ASP A 309 -18.06 23.00 17.62
CA ASP A 309 -19.19 22.09 17.89
C ASP A 309 -18.85 20.87 18.77
N GLY A 310 -17.78 20.95 19.55
CA GLY A 310 -17.25 19.85 20.38
C GLY A 310 -16.39 18.84 19.62
N MET A 311 -15.91 19.21 18.44
CA MET A 311 -14.90 18.51 17.65
C MET A 311 -13.65 19.38 17.57
N HIS A 312 -12.46 18.79 17.45
CA HIS A 312 -11.28 19.57 17.16
C HIS A 312 -11.42 20.19 15.75
N ARG A 313 -11.06 21.48 15.62
CA ARG A 313 -11.22 22.24 14.39
C ARG A 313 -10.43 21.61 13.23
N ASP A 314 -9.23 21.13 13.51
CA ASP A 314 -8.36 20.44 12.54
C ASP A 314 -8.97 19.13 12.04
N PHE A 315 -9.62 18.35 12.91
CA PHE A 315 -10.39 17.18 12.52
C PHE A 315 -11.54 17.56 11.58
N LYS A 316 -12.34 18.58 11.95
CA LYS A 316 -13.46 19.01 11.11
C LYS A 316 -12.99 19.49 9.74
N GLU A 317 -11.94 20.31 9.69
CA GLU A 317 -11.35 20.81 8.44
C GLU A 317 -10.79 19.68 7.56
N ALA A 318 -10.18 18.64 8.16
CA ALA A 318 -9.71 17.48 7.43
C ALA A 318 -10.87 16.67 6.83
N MET A 319 -11.95 16.46 7.59
CA MET A 319 -13.14 15.74 7.13
C MET A 319 -13.94 16.53 6.08
N ASP A 320 -14.08 17.84 6.24
CA ASP A 320 -14.74 18.71 5.26
C ASP A 320 -13.97 18.72 3.94
N SER A 321 -12.64 18.85 3.99
CA SER A 321 -11.77 18.77 2.80
C SER A 321 -11.81 17.39 2.14
N TYR A 322 -12.05 16.34 2.91
CA TYR A 322 -12.24 14.99 2.40
C TYR A 322 -13.57 14.84 1.66
N GLU A 323 -14.66 15.38 2.20
CA GLU A 323 -15.95 15.41 1.52
C GLU A 323 -15.93 16.25 0.24
N GLU A 324 -15.32 17.44 0.27
CA GLU A 324 -15.19 18.34 -0.89
C GLU A 324 -14.39 17.68 -2.03
N PHE A 325 -13.37 16.90 -1.72
CA PHE A 325 -12.64 16.11 -2.71
C PHE A 325 -13.55 15.14 -3.46
N PHE A 326 -14.47 14.46 -2.76
CA PHE A 326 -15.43 13.56 -3.39
C PHE A 326 -16.53 14.29 -4.15
N ASP A 327 -16.90 15.51 -3.74
CA ASP A 327 -17.79 16.36 -4.53
C ASP A 327 -17.19 16.71 -5.89
N GLU A 328 -15.91 17.09 -5.92
CA GLU A 328 -15.19 17.38 -7.17
C GLU A 328 -14.96 16.11 -8.00
N TYR A 329 -14.73 14.95 -7.36
CA TYR A 329 -14.68 13.66 -8.05
C TYR A 329 -16.01 13.34 -8.75
N VAL A 330 -17.13 13.46 -8.04
CA VAL A 330 -18.48 13.23 -8.58
C VAL A 330 -18.79 14.21 -9.70
N ALA A 331 -18.45 15.50 -9.53
CA ALA A 331 -18.62 16.50 -10.58
C ALA A 331 -17.76 16.19 -11.81
N PHE A 332 -16.53 15.73 -11.62
CA PHE A 332 -15.64 15.29 -12.69
C PHE A 332 -16.25 14.08 -13.44
N MET A 333 -16.70 13.06 -12.72
CA MET A 333 -17.32 11.87 -13.32
C MET A 333 -18.56 12.24 -14.16
N LYS A 334 -19.51 13.01 -13.61
CA LYS A 334 -20.72 13.48 -14.34
C LYS A 334 -20.37 14.33 -15.58
N LYS A 335 -19.31 15.13 -15.49
CA LYS A 335 -18.88 16.01 -16.59
C LYS A 335 -18.27 15.24 -17.77
N TYR A 336 -17.60 14.12 -17.51
CA TYR A 336 -16.81 13.39 -18.50
C TYR A 336 -17.41 12.05 -18.95
N GLU A 337 -18.50 11.60 -18.33
CA GLU A 337 -19.17 10.32 -18.62
C GLU A 337 -19.49 10.07 -20.10
N ASN A 338 -19.77 11.13 -20.87
CA ASN A 338 -20.11 11.07 -22.30
C ASN A 338 -19.35 12.10 -23.16
N SER A 339 -18.15 12.53 -22.76
CA SER A 339 -17.44 13.63 -23.44
C SER A 339 -16.34 13.15 -24.39
N ASP A 340 -16.29 13.69 -25.61
CA ASP A 340 -15.23 13.45 -26.60
C ASP A 340 -14.08 14.49 -26.55
N ASN A 341 -13.93 15.25 -25.46
CA ASN A 341 -12.98 16.37 -25.39
C ASN A 341 -11.83 16.16 -24.39
N PRO A 342 -10.69 15.61 -24.82
CA PRO A 342 -9.58 15.28 -23.93
C PRO A 342 -8.81 16.50 -23.40
N MET A 343 -8.92 17.68 -24.03
CA MET A 343 -8.15 18.86 -23.62
C MET A 343 -8.73 19.59 -22.41
N SER A 344 -10.06 19.62 -22.24
CA SER A 344 -10.68 20.15 -21.02
C SER A 344 -10.47 19.22 -19.82
N MET A 345 -10.46 17.90 -20.06
CA MET A 345 -10.22 16.86 -19.05
C MET A 345 -8.85 17.01 -18.39
N PHE A 346 -7.81 17.37 -19.14
CA PHE A 346 -6.47 17.55 -18.59
C PHE A 346 -6.38 18.69 -17.56
N SER A 347 -7.06 19.81 -17.82
CA SER A 347 -7.08 20.96 -16.90
C SER A 347 -7.83 20.62 -15.61
N ASP A 348 -9.00 20.00 -15.73
CA ASP A 348 -9.82 19.62 -14.57
C ASP A 348 -9.17 18.49 -13.76
N TYR A 349 -8.50 17.56 -14.43
CA TYR A 349 -7.69 16.53 -13.78
C TYR A 349 -6.52 17.15 -12.99
N THR A 350 -5.86 18.18 -13.52
CA THR A 350 -4.77 18.87 -12.80
C THR A 350 -5.29 19.59 -11.55
N LYS A 351 -6.47 20.22 -11.63
CA LYS A 351 -7.16 20.83 -10.47
C LYS A 351 -7.51 19.77 -9.43
N PHE A 352 -8.09 18.65 -9.87
CA PHE A 352 -8.41 17.49 -9.03
C PHE A 352 -7.16 16.93 -8.32
N MET A 353 -6.04 16.80 -9.03
CA MET A 353 -4.77 16.35 -8.44
C MET A 353 -4.21 17.35 -7.40
N SER A 354 -4.45 18.65 -7.57
CA SER A 354 -4.09 19.66 -6.56
C SER A 354 -4.94 19.51 -5.29
N GLN A 355 -6.26 19.43 -5.45
CA GLN A 355 -7.20 19.21 -4.34
C GLN A 355 -6.89 17.89 -3.60
N TYR A 356 -6.59 16.82 -4.32
CA TYR A 356 -6.10 15.57 -3.73
C TYR A 356 -4.87 15.79 -2.85
N SER A 357 -3.85 16.50 -3.34
CA SER A 357 -2.63 16.75 -2.55
C SER A 357 -2.90 17.58 -1.30
N GLU A 358 -3.84 18.52 -1.35
CA GLU A 358 -4.22 19.38 -0.21
C GLU A 358 -5.02 18.59 0.84
N THR A 359 -6.02 17.81 0.42
CA THR A 359 -6.80 16.96 1.31
C THR A 359 -5.91 15.93 2.01
N MET A 360 -4.95 15.33 1.30
CA MET A 360 -4.03 14.36 1.89
C MET A 360 -3.03 14.98 2.86
N GLN A 361 -2.69 16.26 2.69
CA GLN A 361 -1.89 16.99 3.67
C GLN A 361 -2.67 17.22 4.97
N LYS A 362 -3.93 17.68 4.87
CA LYS A 362 -4.78 17.91 6.05
C LYS A 362 -5.06 16.62 6.85
N LEU A 363 -5.25 15.50 6.16
CA LEU A 363 -5.44 14.19 6.80
C LEU A 363 -4.16 13.68 7.50
N ASP A 364 -2.99 13.96 6.92
CA ASP A 364 -1.70 13.60 7.52
C ASP A 364 -1.40 14.44 8.77
N GLU A 365 -1.72 15.73 8.72
CA GLU A 365 -1.57 16.67 9.85
C GLU A 365 -2.52 16.33 11.02
N TRP A 366 -3.70 15.78 10.74
CA TRP A 366 -4.66 15.36 11.77
C TRP A 366 -4.28 14.05 12.49
N LYS A 367 -3.48 13.17 11.86
CA LYS A 367 -3.37 11.72 12.14
C LYS A 367 -2.82 11.29 13.52
N SER A 368 -2.58 12.22 14.46
CA SER A 368 -1.92 11.96 15.74
C SER A 368 -2.78 12.21 16.98
N LYS A 369 -4.11 12.11 16.90
CA LYS A 369 -5.02 12.44 18.02
C LYS A 369 -6.15 11.41 18.15
N ASP A 370 -6.43 11.00 19.39
CA ASP A 370 -7.58 10.14 19.71
C ASP A 370 -8.89 10.84 19.33
N LEU A 371 -9.79 10.10 18.68
CA LEU A 371 -11.13 10.60 18.34
C LEU A 371 -12.00 10.68 19.59
N ASN A 372 -12.66 11.83 19.78
CA ASN A 372 -13.76 11.93 20.72
C ASN A 372 -15.07 11.41 20.11
N THR A 373 -16.10 11.21 20.95
CA THR A 373 -17.39 10.64 20.52
C THR A 373 -18.11 11.44 19.43
N LYS A 374 -18.00 12.77 19.44
CA LYS A 374 -18.61 13.62 18.40
C LYS A 374 -17.86 13.52 17.07
N GLU A 375 -16.55 13.44 17.14
CA GLU A 375 -15.70 13.30 15.96
C GLU A 375 -15.91 11.96 15.28
N ALA A 376 -16.01 10.87 16.04
CA ALA A 376 -16.36 9.55 15.52
C ALA A 376 -17.73 9.56 14.82
N ALA A 377 -18.73 10.25 15.39
CA ALA A 377 -20.05 10.39 14.77
C ALA A 377 -20.00 11.24 13.48
N TYR A 378 -19.21 12.32 13.47
CA TYR A 378 -19.05 13.18 12.30
C TYR A 378 -18.32 12.49 11.16
N LEU A 379 -17.27 11.71 11.46
CA LEU A 379 -16.58 10.86 10.49
C LEU A 379 -17.55 9.88 9.81
N LEU A 380 -18.43 9.25 10.59
CA LEU A 380 -19.44 8.33 10.06
C LEU A 380 -20.45 9.06 9.15
N ASP A 381 -20.88 10.26 9.53
CA ASP A 381 -21.82 11.07 8.77
C ASP A 381 -21.21 11.58 7.44
N VAL A 382 -19.98 12.09 7.47
CA VAL A 382 -19.20 12.45 6.28
C VAL A 382 -19.05 11.25 5.33
N THR A 383 -18.70 10.08 5.88
CA THR A 383 -18.56 8.83 5.12
C THR A 383 -19.88 8.45 4.43
N ASN A 384 -21.01 8.54 5.13
CA ASN A 384 -22.32 8.24 4.57
C ASN A 384 -22.72 9.21 3.44
N ARG A 385 -22.43 10.51 3.58
CA ARG A 385 -22.69 11.50 2.54
C ARG A 385 -21.85 11.26 1.29
N ILE A 386 -20.56 10.97 1.46
CA ILE A 386 -19.66 10.61 0.37
C ILE A 386 -20.19 9.38 -0.37
N ASN A 387 -20.55 8.32 0.35
CA ASN A 387 -21.10 7.10 -0.24
C ASN A 387 -22.39 7.39 -1.04
N LYS A 388 -23.27 8.25 -0.52
CA LYS A 388 -24.48 8.67 -1.24
C LYS A 388 -24.15 9.42 -2.53
N LYS A 389 -23.16 10.31 -2.53
CA LYS A 389 -22.74 11.08 -3.71
C LYS A 389 -22.09 10.19 -4.78
N LEU A 390 -21.29 9.21 -4.35
CA LEU A 390 -20.68 8.23 -5.24
C LEU A 390 -21.69 7.31 -5.93
N LEU A 391 -22.79 6.98 -5.25
CA LEU A 391 -23.89 6.22 -5.86
C LEU A 391 -24.54 6.98 -7.02
N GLU A 392 -24.61 8.32 -6.98
CA GLU A 392 -25.22 9.13 -8.04
C GLU A 392 -24.41 9.18 -9.36
N VAL A 393 -23.18 8.67 -9.37
CA VAL A 393 -22.31 8.59 -10.57
C VAL A 393 -22.01 7.15 -10.99
N ALA A 394 -22.60 6.18 -10.30
CA ALA A 394 -22.48 4.76 -10.59
C ALA A 394 -23.70 4.21 -11.36
N GLU A 395 -24.74 5.03 -11.57
CA GLU A 395 -25.88 4.81 -12.48
C GLU A 395 -25.62 5.45 -13.83
#